data_AF-A0A314W980-F1
#
_entry.id   AF-A0A314W980-F1
#
_cell.length_a   1.000
_cell.length_b   1.000
_cell.length_c   1.000
_cell.angle_alpha   90.00
_cell.angle_beta   90.00
_cell.angle_gamma   90.00
#
_symmetry.space_group_name_H-M   'P 1'
#
loop_
_entity.id
_entity.type
_entity.pdbx_description
1 polymer ?
#
loop_
_entity_poly.entity_id
_entity_poly.type
_entity_poly.pdbx_seq_one_letter_code
_entity_poly.pdbx_strand_id
1 'polypeptide(L)'
;MKNHFLKILLISFSLVLTSLSTSFAEDPKRGGTLIAAVGNTPRHLNPAVQSGIVTGFPGAQLFATPIRYDNNWDPQPYLAESWEISDGGKTVKLNLVKDAVFHDGV
;
A
#
# COMPACT_ATOMS: atom_id res chain seq x y z
N MET A 1 42.30 35.92 13.22
CA MET A 1 42.04 34.51 12.80
C MET A 1 40.71 33.96 13.33
N LYS A 2 40.35 34.15 14.61
CA LYS A 2 39.07 33.64 15.19
C LYS A 2 37.79 34.12 14.47
N ASN A 3 37.73 35.38 14.05
CA ASN A 3 36.50 35.96 13.46
C ASN A 3 36.21 35.47 12.02
N HIS A 4 37.24 35.09 11.27
CA HIS A 4 37.05 34.49 9.94
C HIS A 4 36.65 33.02 10.02
N PHE A 5 37.22 32.29 10.99
CA PHE A 5 36.86 30.88 11.23
C PHE A 5 35.38 30.74 11.64
N LEU A 6 34.89 31.62 12.52
CA LEU A 6 33.49 31.65 12.91
C LEU A 6 32.54 31.98 11.75
N LYS A 7 32.94 32.91 10.86
CA LYS A 7 32.16 33.25 9.66
C LYS A 7 32.10 32.09 8.66
N ILE A 8 33.22 31.39 8.45
CA ILE A 8 33.27 30.21 7.58
C ILE A 8 32.40 29.08 8.15
N LEU A 9 32.42 28.88 9.47
CA LEU A 9 31.57 27.90 10.16
C LEU A 9 30.07 28.25 10.03
N LEU A 10 29.71 29.54 10.15
CA LEU A 10 28.34 30.01 9.96
C LEU A 10 27.85 29.86 8.51
N ILE A 11 28.71 30.16 7.53
CA ILE A 11 28.39 30.02 6.10
C ILE A 11 28.21 28.54 5.74
N SER A 12 29.08 27.65 6.24
CA SER A 12 28.96 26.21 6.01
C SER A 12 27.75 25.60 6.71
N PHE A 13 27.40 26.07 7.92
CA PHE A 13 26.17 25.65 8.59
C PHE A 13 24.90 26.10 7.84
N SER A 14 24.89 27.33 7.31
CA SER A 14 23.78 27.83 6.50
C SER A 14 23.64 27.08 5.17
N LEU A 15 24.75 26.64 4.56
CA LEU A 15 24.73 25.89 3.30
C LEU A 15 24.20 24.46 3.48
N VAL A 16 24.46 23.84 4.64
CA VAL A 16 23.89 22.53 4.99
C VAL A 16 22.37 22.65 5.21
N LEU A 17 21.89 23.71 5.88
CA LEU A 17 20.46 23.89 6.14
C LEU A 17 19.63 24.08 4.85
N THR A 18 20.18 24.73 3.83
CA THR A 18 19.51 24.90 2.52
C THR A 18 19.48 23.64 1.66
N SER A 19 20.23 22.60 2.03
CA SER A 19 20.28 21.33 1.27
C SER A 19 19.31 20.26 1.78
N LEU A 20 18.64 20.51 2.91
CA LEU A 20 17.53 19.69 3.38
C LEU A 20 16.22 20.12 2.70
N SER A 21 16.10 19.86 1.40
CA SER A 21 14.81 19.87 0.74
C SER A 21 14.00 18.68 1.25
N THR A 22 13.25 18.89 2.33
CA THR A 22 12.27 17.91 2.80
C THR A 22 11.09 17.95 1.84
N SER A 23 11.05 17.00 0.91
CA SER A 23 9.88 16.80 0.06
C SER A 23 8.76 16.24 0.94
N PHE A 24 7.83 17.10 1.37
CA PHE A 24 6.58 16.63 1.95
C PHE A 24 5.77 16.01 0.82
N ALA A 25 5.53 14.71 0.88
CA ALA A 25 4.56 14.07 0.01
C ALA A 25 3.21 14.80 0.23
N GLU A 26 2.55 15.18 -0.86
CA GLU A 26 1.22 15.77 -0.78
C GLU A 26 0.27 14.79 -0.07
N ASP A 27 -0.60 15.33 0.79
CA ASP A 27 -1.59 14.50 1.47
C ASP A 27 -2.47 13.79 0.43
N PRO A 28 -2.72 12.47 0.57
CA PRO A 28 -3.54 11.73 -0.37
C PRO A 28 -4.92 12.37 -0.51
N LYS A 29 -5.23 12.90 -1.71
CA LYS A 29 -6.53 13.48 -1.99
C LYS A 29 -7.57 12.38 -2.15
N ARG A 30 -8.50 12.30 -1.19
CA ARG A 30 -9.66 11.40 -1.27
C ARG A 30 -10.74 11.97 -2.20
N GLY A 31 -11.44 11.07 -2.90
CA GLY A 31 -12.55 11.41 -3.78
C GLY A 31 -12.16 11.55 -5.26
N GLY A 32 -13.16 11.76 -6.12
CA GLY A 32 -13.02 11.76 -7.57
C GLY A 32 -13.49 10.44 -8.21
N THR A 33 -13.30 10.34 -9.53
CA THR A 33 -13.69 9.17 -10.32
C THR A 33 -12.47 8.64 -11.06
N LEU A 34 -12.07 7.40 -10.75
CA LEU A 34 -11.08 6.67 -11.54
C LEU A 34 -11.78 6.09 -12.78
N ILE A 35 -11.35 6.50 -13.96
CA ILE A 35 -11.78 5.89 -15.23
C ILE A 35 -10.68 4.94 -15.67
N ALA A 36 -10.99 3.64 -15.72
CA ALA A 36 -10.06 2.59 -16.12
C ALA A 36 -10.62 1.80 -17.30
N ALA A 37 -9.76 1.44 -18.26
CA ALA A 37 -10.09 0.57 -19.38
C ALA A 37 -9.58 -0.85 -19.12
N VAL A 38 -10.44 -1.84 -19.34
CA VAL A 38 -10.07 -3.27 -19.37
C VAL A 38 -10.27 -3.79 -20.78
N GLY A 39 -9.44 -4.74 -21.23
CA GLY A 39 -9.35 -5.11 -22.65
C GLY A 39 -10.66 -5.61 -23.27
N ASN A 40 -11.53 -6.25 -22.49
CA ASN A 40 -12.78 -6.83 -22.94
C ASN A 40 -13.86 -6.67 -21.85
N THR A 41 -15.12 -6.94 -22.19
CA THR A 41 -16.21 -7.02 -21.20
C THR A 41 -16.02 -8.24 -20.28
N PRO A 42 -16.04 -8.07 -18.94
CA PRO A 42 -16.01 -9.20 -18.01
C PRO A 42 -17.29 -10.04 -18.14
N ARG A 43 -17.14 -11.36 -18.21
CA ARG A 43 -18.29 -12.30 -18.19
C ARG A 43 -18.81 -12.57 -16.79
N HIS A 44 -17.97 -12.38 -15.79
CA HIS A 44 -18.28 -12.49 -14.36
C HIS A 44 -17.38 -11.51 -13.60
N LEU A 45 -17.81 -11.09 -12.41
CA LEU A 45 -17.01 -10.28 -11.48
C LEU A 45 -16.37 -11.09 -10.34
N ASN A 46 -16.48 -12.42 -10.36
CA ASN A 46 -16.05 -13.29 -9.26
C ASN A 46 -14.77 -14.02 -9.71
N PRO A 47 -13.61 -13.72 -9.11
CA PRO A 47 -12.35 -14.34 -9.47
C PRO A 47 -12.27 -15.82 -9.13
N ALA A 48 -13.15 -16.36 -8.27
CA ALA A 48 -13.26 -17.79 -8.01
C ALA A 48 -13.94 -18.57 -9.16
N VAL A 49 -14.72 -17.89 -10.00
CA VAL A 49 -15.44 -18.49 -11.14
C VAL A 49 -14.60 -18.42 -12.42
N GLN A 50 -13.89 -17.31 -12.62
CA GLN A 50 -13.11 -17.10 -13.84
C GLN A 50 -11.80 -16.37 -13.55
N SER A 51 -10.70 -16.93 -14.07
CA SER A 51 -9.38 -16.31 -14.04
C SER A 51 -9.21 -15.23 -15.12
N GLY A 52 -8.11 -14.47 -15.01
CA GLY A 52 -7.69 -13.48 -16.00
C GLY A 52 -7.94 -12.03 -15.55
N ILE A 53 -7.17 -11.11 -16.12
CA ILE A 53 -7.11 -9.70 -15.69
C ILE A 53 -8.47 -9.01 -15.81
N VAL A 54 -9.24 -9.32 -16.84
CA VAL A 54 -10.56 -8.69 -17.07
C VAL A 54 -11.55 -8.98 -15.94
N THR A 55 -11.47 -10.16 -15.32
CA THR A 55 -12.27 -10.51 -14.13
C THR A 55 -11.57 -10.08 -12.83
N GLY A 56 -10.25 -10.28 -12.75
CA GLY A 56 -9.47 -10.04 -11.54
C GLY A 56 -9.34 -8.55 -11.19
N PHE A 57 -9.26 -7.66 -12.18
CA PHE A 57 -9.13 -6.21 -11.95
C PHE A 57 -10.32 -5.63 -11.18
N PRO A 58 -11.59 -5.76 -11.63
CA PRO A 58 -12.73 -5.34 -10.83
C PRO A 58 -12.91 -6.22 -9.58
N GLY A 59 -12.62 -7.52 -9.66
CA GLY A 59 -12.71 -8.43 -8.51
C GLY A 59 -11.85 -7.99 -7.31
N ALA A 60 -10.63 -7.51 -7.56
CA ALA A 60 -9.73 -6.99 -6.52
C ALA A 60 -10.26 -5.71 -5.83
N GLN A 61 -11.21 -5.00 -6.44
CA GLN A 61 -11.88 -3.85 -5.83
C GLN A 61 -13.14 -4.25 -5.06
N LEU A 62 -13.74 -5.40 -5.37
CA LEU A 62 -15.00 -5.86 -4.80
C LEU A 62 -14.81 -6.83 -3.62
N PHE A 63 -13.69 -7.58 -3.59
CA PHE A 63 -13.45 -8.62 -2.60
C PHE A 63 -12.19 -8.35 -1.78
N ALA A 64 -12.25 -8.68 -0.50
CA ALA A 64 -11.08 -8.74 0.37
C ALA A 64 -10.47 -10.15 0.37
N THR A 65 -9.17 -10.24 0.11
CA THR A 65 -8.37 -11.46 0.30
C THR A 65 -7.72 -11.45 1.68
N PRO A 66 -7.23 -12.60 2.19
CA PRO A 66 -6.51 -12.64 3.46
C PRO A 66 -5.33 -11.66 3.52
N ILE A 67 -4.52 -11.63 2.46
CA ILE A 67 -3.38 -10.73 2.30
C ILE A 67 -3.44 -10.03 0.95
N ARG A 68 -2.67 -8.95 0.80
CA ARG A 68 -2.40 -8.28 -0.47
C ARG A 68 -0.89 -8.16 -0.70
N TYR A 69 -0.46 -7.71 -1.87
CA TYR A 69 0.95 -7.48 -2.17
C TYR A 69 1.18 -6.01 -2.45
N ASP A 70 2.34 -5.49 -2.02
CA ASP A 70 2.81 -4.17 -2.43
C ASP A 70 3.61 -4.22 -3.75
N ASN A 71 4.20 -3.09 -4.12
CA ASN A 71 4.98 -2.95 -5.35
C ASN A 71 6.28 -3.78 -5.36
N ASN A 72 6.76 -4.22 -4.19
CA ASN A 72 7.94 -5.06 -4.05
C ASN A 72 7.58 -6.55 -4.02
N TRP A 73 6.30 -6.89 -4.15
CA TRP A 73 5.77 -8.25 -3.97
C TRP A 73 5.90 -8.77 -2.54
N ASP A 74 6.04 -7.88 -1.57
CA ASP A 74 5.99 -8.27 -0.17
C ASP A 74 4.53 -8.47 0.26
N PRO A 75 4.19 -9.57 0.96
CA PRO A 75 2.85 -9.79 1.47
C PRO A 75 2.55 -8.76 2.57
N GLN A 76 1.39 -8.13 2.46
CA GLN A 76 0.91 -7.09 3.35
C GLN A 76 -0.41 -7.50 4.01
N PRO A 77 -0.68 -7.06 5.25
CA PRO A 77 -1.98 -7.21 5.88
C PRO A 77 -3.13 -6.69 5.01
N TYR A 78 -4.25 -7.40 5.05
CA TYR A 78 -5.52 -6.96 4.47
C TYR A 78 -6.70 -7.42 5.34
N LEU A 79 -7.42 -8.49 5.00
CA LEU A 79 -8.44 -9.05 5.89
C LEU A 79 -7.81 -9.76 7.10
N ALA A 80 -6.64 -10.37 6.92
CA ALA A 80 -5.79 -10.80 8.02
C ALA A 80 -4.88 -9.64 8.43
N GLU A 81 -4.93 -9.25 9.71
CA GLU A 81 -4.05 -8.24 10.29
C GLU A 81 -2.65 -8.79 10.60
N SER A 82 -2.55 -10.11 10.81
CA SER A 82 -1.30 -10.84 10.97
C SER A 82 -1.47 -12.32 10.63
N TRP A 83 -0.35 -13.02 10.46
CA TRP A 83 -0.34 -14.47 10.27
C TRP A 83 0.90 -15.09 10.90
N GLU A 84 0.77 -16.37 11.26
CA GLU A 84 1.85 -17.20 11.79
C GLU A 84 2.01 -18.42 10.90
N ILE A 85 3.26 -18.78 10.59
CA ILE A 85 3.59 -19.99 9.83
C ILE A 85 4.35 -20.93 10.78
N SER A 86 3.87 -22.17 10.94
CA SER A 86 4.47 -23.18 11.81
C SER A 86 4.65 -24.53 11.10
N ASP A 87 5.15 -25.53 11.83
CA ASP A 87 5.29 -26.92 11.38
C ASP A 87 6.12 -27.07 10.09
N GLY A 88 7.19 -26.28 9.98
CA GLY A 88 8.04 -26.25 8.79
C GLY A 88 7.33 -25.74 7.53
N GLY A 89 6.35 -24.84 7.69
CA GLY A 89 5.63 -24.22 6.56
C GLY A 89 4.33 -24.91 6.17
N LYS A 90 3.87 -25.89 6.96
CA LYS A 90 2.67 -26.69 6.66
C LYS A 90 1.40 -26.17 7.31
N THR A 91 1.55 -25.26 8.27
CA THR A 91 0.44 -24.69 9.01
C THR A 91 0.51 -23.17 8.90
N VAL A 92 -0.61 -22.55 8.51
CA VAL A 92 -0.77 -21.10 8.47
C VAL A 92 -1.97 -20.73 9.34
N LYS A 93 -1.73 -19.91 10.36
CA LYS A 93 -2.78 -19.33 11.21
C LYS A 93 -2.94 -17.87 10.81
N LEU A 94 -4.16 -17.49 10.44
CA LEU A 94 -4.53 -16.12 10.07
C LEU A 94 -5.28 -15.48 11.24
N ASN A 95 -4.82 -14.30 11.68
CA ASN A 95 -5.56 -13.49 12.65
C ASN A 95 -6.32 -12.41 11.85
N LEU A 96 -7.65 -12.51 11.81
CA LEU A 96 -8.49 -11.63 11.02
C LEU A 96 -8.79 -10.32 11.76
N VAL A 97 -9.02 -9.25 10.99
CA VAL A 97 -9.56 -8.00 11.50
C VAL A 97 -10.86 -8.27 12.26
N LYS A 98 -10.95 -7.76 13.50
CA LYS A 98 -12.17 -7.88 14.31
C LYS A 98 -13.29 -7.05 13.70
N ASP A 99 -14.51 -7.58 13.76
CA ASP A 99 -15.73 -6.89 13.32
C ASP A 99 -15.70 -6.46 11.84
N ALA A 100 -14.96 -7.18 11.00
CA ALA A 100 -15.03 -7.02 9.55
C ALA A 100 -16.46 -7.37 9.07
N VAL A 101 -17.07 -6.45 8.32
CA VAL A 101 -18.44 -6.60 7.78
C VAL A 101 -18.40 -6.73 6.26
N PHE A 102 -19.40 -7.38 5.72
CA PHE A 102 -19.73 -7.33 4.31
C PHE A 102 -20.36 -5.97 3.95
N HIS A 103 -20.49 -5.73 2.66
CA HIS A 103 -21.00 -4.46 2.12
C HIS A 103 -22.48 -4.20 2.44
N ASP A 104 -23.23 -5.23 2.86
CA ASP A 104 -24.61 -5.15 3.32
C ASP A 104 -24.74 -4.86 4.84
N GLY A 105 -23.60 -4.79 5.55
CA GLY A 105 -23.53 -4.44 6.97
C GLY A 105 -23.66 -5.63 7.92
N VAL A 106 -23.63 -6.86 7.41
CA VAL A 106 -23.57 -8.09 8.21
C VAL A 106 -22.14 -8.62 8.29
#